data_AF-A0A0C9U5V7-F1
#
_entry.id   AF-A0A0C9U5V7-F1
#
_cell.length_a   1.000
_cell.length_b   1.000
_cell.length_c   1.000
_cell.angle_alpha   90.00
_cell.angle_beta   90.00
_cell.angle_gamma   90.00
#
_symmetry.space_group_name_H-M   'P 1'
#
loop_
_entity.id
_entity.type
_entity.pdbx_description
1 polymer ?
#
loop_
_entity_poly.entity_id
_entity_poly.type
_entity_poly.pdbx_seq_one_letter_code
_entity_poly.pdbx_strand_id
1 'polypeptide(L)'
;MSKGQARKLVPKYIGPYKDLKVDNDKSTVGLELPPELLAPQIYLTFHMKLICSHIEKDDEHFPNREVSALKINFQVKWTLDDITWELLHKCNKLEALERYLKIHGINNPRQLP
;
A
#
# COMPACT_ATOMS: atom_id res chain seq x y z
N MET A 1 0.93 0.17 33.56
CA MET A 1 1.72 1.09 32.70
C MET A 1 2.45 0.24 31.65
N SER A 2 1.84 -0.03 30.50
CA SER A 2 2.41 -0.91 29.46
C SER A 2 3.47 -0.15 28.63
N LYS A 3 4.68 -0.72 28.57
CA LYS A 3 5.86 -0.19 27.87
C LYS A 3 5.67 -0.18 26.34
N GLY A 4 5.96 0.98 25.74
CA GLY A 4 6.80 1.09 24.53
C GLY A 4 6.35 0.39 23.26
N GLN A 5 5.11 0.61 22.79
CA GLN A 5 4.77 0.24 21.42
C GLN A 5 5.48 1.16 20.42
N ALA A 6 6.20 0.56 19.48
CA ALA A 6 6.90 1.27 18.42
C ALA A 6 5.87 1.98 17.51
N ARG A 7 5.87 3.31 17.52
CA ARG A 7 4.96 4.16 16.73
C ARG A 7 5.19 4.10 15.21
N LYS A 8 6.02 3.18 14.72
CA LYS A 8 6.47 3.12 13.32
C LYS A 8 5.36 2.69 12.34
N LEU A 9 4.30 2.04 12.83
CA LEU A 9 3.19 1.52 12.01
C LEU A 9 1.87 2.27 12.23
N VAL A 10 1.85 3.35 13.02
CA VAL A 10 0.64 4.16 13.19
C VAL A 10 0.53 5.15 12.03
N PRO A 11 -0.63 5.25 11.36
CA PRO A 11 -0.82 6.23 10.29
C PRO A 11 -0.59 7.65 10.81
N LYS A 12 0.20 8.44 10.07
CA LYS A 12 0.48 9.83 10.43
C LYS A 12 -0.73 10.75 10.23
N TYR A 13 -1.60 10.43 9.28
CA TYR A 13 -2.84 11.12 8.96
C TYR A 13 -3.97 10.11 8.91
N ILE A 14 -5.19 10.54 9.24
CA ILE A 14 -6.39 9.69 9.26
C ILE A 14 -7.35 10.25 8.24
N GLY A 15 -7.69 9.44 7.23
CA GLY A 15 -8.80 9.65 6.30
C GLY A 15 -8.74 10.92 5.42
N PRO A 16 -9.34 10.88 4.24
CA PRO A 16 -9.82 12.11 3.61
C PRO A 16 -11.12 12.54 4.30
N TYR A 17 -11.18 13.80 4.70
CA TYR A 17 -12.40 14.45 5.20
C TYR A 17 -12.75 15.63 4.32
N LYS A 18 -14.04 15.93 4.20
CA LYS A 18 -14.52 17.08 3.44
C LYS A 18 -14.40 18.35 4.28
N ASP A 19 -14.00 19.44 3.64
CA ASP A 19 -14.00 20.76 4.27
C ASP A 19 -15.44 21.27 4.38
N LEU A 20 -15.88 21.57 5.60
CA LEU A 20 -17.19 22.18 5.87
C LEU A 20 -17.11 23.70 5.88
N LYS A 21 -16.05 24.25 6.48
CA LYS A 21 -15.90 25.69 6.67
C LYS A 21 -14.43 26.06 6.72
N VAL A 22 -14.02 27.07 5.96
CA VAL A 22 -12.67 27.61 5.99
C VAL A 22 -12.70 29.01 6.59
N ASP A 23 -12.04 29.19 7.73
CA ASP A 23 -11.83 30.49 8.37
C ASP A 23 -10.39 30.94 8.09
N ASN A 24 -10.19 31.69 7.01
CA ASN A 24 -8.87 32.17 6.58
C ASN A 24 -8.20 33.09 7.62
N ASP A 25 -8.97 33.94 8.30
CA ASP A 25 -8.45 34.88 9.30
C ASP A 25 -7.75 34.17 10.47
N LYS A 26 -8.24 32.98 10.81
CA LYS A 26 -7.73 32.15 11.91
C LYS A 26 -6.89 30.98 11.41
N SER A 27 -6.66 30.89 10.09
CA SER A 27 -5.97 29.75 9.44
C SER A 27 -6.51 28.40 9.91
N THR A 28 -7.84 28.30 10.00
CA THR A 28 -8.54 27.17 10.62
C THR A 28 -9.59 26.63 9.66
N VAL A 29 -9.76 25.31 9.62
CA VAL A 29 -10.71 24.61 8.75
C VAL A 29 -11.54 23.65 9.59
N GLY A 30 -12.86 23.68 9.40
CA GLY A 30 -13.79 22.68 9.91
C GLY A 30 -13.87 21.50 8.95
N LEU A 31 -13.69 20.28 9.46
CA LEU A 31 -13.77 19.03 8.72
C LEU A 31 -15.05 18.25 9.08
N GLU A 32 -15.64 17.59 8.10
CA GLU A 32 -16.73 16.63 8.31
C GLU A 32 -16.14 15.30 8.81
N LEU A 33 -16.18 15.09 10.13
CA LEU A 33 -15.71 13.85 10.75
C LEU A 33 -16.84 12.83 10.91
N PRO A 34 -16.56 11.52 10.73
CA PRO A 34 -17.53 10.47 10.98
C PRO A 34 -17.93 10.44 12.47
N PRO A 35 -19.15 9.97 12.79
CA PRO A 35 -19.67 9.96 14.15
C PRO A 35 -18.81 9.16 15.14
N GLU A 36 -18.04 8.17 14.65
CA GLU A 36 -17.05 7.41 15.42
C GLU A 36 -15.97 8.30 16.06
N LEU A 37 -15.58 9.39 15.38
CA LEU A 37 -14.60 10.35 15.86
C LEU A 37 -15.24 11.51 16.61
N LEU A 38 -16.53 11.74 16.46
CA LEU A 38 -17.28 12.72 17.25
C LEU A 38 -17.62 12.18 18.64
N ALA A 39 -17.81 10.87 18.79
CA ALA A 39 -18.06 10.21 20.07
C ALA A 39 -17.02 10.54 21.16
N PRO A 40 -15.71 10.61 20.88
CA PRO A 40 -14.70 11.08 21.85
C PRO A 40 -14.66 12.61 22.06
N GLN A 41 -15.68 13.37 21.62
CA GLN A 41 -15.77 14.84 21.73
C GLN A 41 -14.61 15.59 21.04
N ILE A 42 -14.11 15.04 19.94
CA ILE A 42 -13.09 15.70 19.12
C ILE A 42 -13.74 16.89 18.41
N TYR A 43 -13.12 18.06 18.52
CA TYR A 43 -13.54 19.25 17.80
C TYR A 43 -13.38 19.06 16.29
N LEU A 44 -14.38 19.50 15.53
CA LEU A 44 -14.36 19.43 14.07
C LEU A 44 -13.41 20.43 13.42
N THR A 45 -12.89 21.38 14.20
CA THR A 45 -12.18 22.56 13.74
C THR A 45 -10.68 22.41 13.99
N PHE A 46 -9.89 22.37 12.92
CA PHE A 46 -8.45 22.11 12.94
C PHE A 46 -7.67 23.26 12.30
N HIS A 47 -6.49 23.54 12.82
CA HIS A 47 -5.59 24.50 12.18
C HIS A 47 -5.06 23.93 10.85
N MET A 48 -4.96 24.77 9.80
CA MET A 48 -4.54 24.37 8.44
C MET A 48 -3.23 23.57 8.41
N LYS A 49 -2.28 23.89 9.32
CA LYS A 49 -1.00 23.18 9.46
C LYS A 49 -1.14 21.67 9.78
N LEU A 50 -2.26 21.25 10.37
CA LEU A 50 -2.54 19.85 10.69
C LEU A 50 -3.25 19.12 9.55
N ILE A 51 -3.67 19.84 8.52
CA ILE A 51 -4.41 19.32 7.39
C ILE A 51 -3.43 19.00 6.27
N CYS A 52 -3.63 17.87 5.63
CA CYS A 52 -2.86 17.44 4.46
C CYS A 52 -3.84 17.30 3.30
N SER A 53 -3.56 17.99 2.18
CA SER A 53 -4.38 17.88 0.98
C SER A 53 -4.44 16.43 0.53
N HIS A 54 -5.65 15.90 0.40
CA HIS A 54 -5.85 14.56 -0.14
C HIS A 54 -5.59 14.60 -1.65
N ILE A 55 -4.64 13.78 -2.10
CA ILE A 55 -4.41 13.53 -3.51
C ILE A 55 -5.17 12.25 -3.82
N GLU A 56 -6.22 12.35 -4.64
CA GLU A 56 -6.92 11.16 -5.12
C GLU A 56 -5.92 10.24 -5.81
N LYS A 57 -6.13 8.93 -5.65
CA LYS A 57 -5.28 7.93 -6.26
C LYS A 57 -5.43 8.03 -7.77
N ASP A 58 -4.51 8.75 -8.41
CA ASP A 58 -4.43 8.85 -9.85
C ASP A 58 -3.75 7.59 -10.41
N ASP A 59 -4.53 6.75 -11.10
CA ASP A 59 -4.05 5.52 -11.71
C ASP A 59 -3.10 5.80 -12.90
N GLU A 60 -3.07 7.02 -13.44
CA GLU A 60 -2.14 7.43 -14.50
C GLU A 60 -0.72 7.70 -13.97
N HIS A 61 -0.61 8.23 -12.74
CA HIS A 61 0.69 8.64 -12.17
C HIS A 61 1.49 7.49 -11.55
N PHE A 62 0.82 6.38 -11.19
CA PHE A 62 1.48 5.20 -10.64
C PHE A 62 1.16 3.93 -11.43
N PRO A 63 1.56 3.87 -12.71
CA PRO A 63 1.41 2.65 -13.48
C PRO A 63 2.23 1.55 -12.79
N ASN A 64 1.66 0.35 -12.69
CA ASN A 64 2.22 -0.84 -12.04
C ASN A 64 2.09 -0.97 -10.51
N ARG A 65 1.19 -0.20 -9.87
CA ARG A 65 0.89 -0.40 -8.44
C ARG A 65 -0.05 -1.57 -8.16
N GLU A 66 -0.65 -2.16 -9.20
CA GLU A 66 -1.41 -3.38 -9.08
C GLU A 66 -0.49 -4.58 -8.84
N VAL A 67 -0.89 -5.49 -7.95
CA VAL A 67 -0.17 -6.76 -7.71
C VAL A 67 0.02 -7.55 -9.02
N SER A 68 -0.95 -7.44 -9.93
CA SER A 68 -0.93 -8.01 -11.29
C SER A 68 0.21 -7.47 -12.18
N ALA A 69 0.69 -6.25 -11.91
CA ALA A 69 1.74 -5.57 -12.67
C ALA A 69 3.13 -5.69 -12.02
N LEU A 70 3.23 -6.32 -10.84
CA LEU A 70 4.50 -6.68 -10.25
C LEU A 70 5.22 -7.66 -11.19
N LYS A 71 6.35 -7.23 -11.73
CA LYS A 71 7.25 -8.09 -12.52
C LYS A 71 7.91 -9.09 -11.57
N ILE A 72 7.35 -10.29 -11.48
CA ILE A 72 7.91 -11.39 -10.70
C ILE A 72 9.20 -11.88 -11.39
N ASN A 73 10.31 -11.81 -10.65
CA ASN A 73 11.59 -12.37 -11.06
C ASN A 73 11.88 -13.63 -10.25
N PHE A 74 12.37 -14.67 -10.90
CA PHE A 74 12.82 -15.89 -10.26
C PHE A 74 14.34 -15.92 -10.21
N GLN A 75 14.87 -16.35 -9.07
CA GLN A 75 16.26 -16.75 -8.98
C GLN A 75 16.38 -18.17 -9.56
N VAL A 76 16.98 -18.29 -10.74
CA VAL A 76 17.18 -19.56 -11.43
C VAL A 76 18.63 -20.00 -11.18
N LYS A 77 18.78 -21.17 -10.57
CA LYS A 77 20.08 -21.84 -10.43
C LYS A 77 20.23 -22.88 -11.54
N TRP A 78 21.26 -22.72 -12.35
CA TRP A 78 21.58 -23.61 -13.46
C TRP A 78 22.46 -24.78 -13.01
N THR A 79 22.61 -25.78 -13.86
CA THR A 79 23.40 -27.00 -13.57
C THR A 79 24.89 -26.73 -13.44
N LEU A 80 25.39 -25.62 -13.98
CA LEU A 80 26.79 -25.18 -13.87
C LEU A 80 27.04 -24.29 -12.63
N ASP A 81 26.12 -24.29 -11.67
CA ASP A 81 26.11 -23.44 -10.47
C ASP A 81 25.99 -21.93 -10.74
N ASP A 82 25.72 -21.53 -11.98
CA ASP A 82 25.37 -20.15 -12.31
C ASP A 82 24.00 -19.78 -11.70
N ILE A 83 23.91 -18.58 -11.14
CA ILE A 83 22.67 -18.03 -10.58
C ILE A 83 22.31 -16.78 -11.36
N THR A 84 21.14 -16.78 -12.00
CA THR A 84 20.62 -15.61 -12.71
C THR A 84 19.24 -15.22 -12.20
N TRP A 85 18.91 -13.93 -12.29
CA TRP A 85 17.58 -13.40 -12.03
C TRP A 85 16.85 -13.27 -13.36
N GLU A 86 15.81 -14.07 -13.58
CA GLU A 86 15.06 -14.09 -14.83
C GLU A 86 13.58 -13.75 -14.60
N LEU A 87 12.99 -13.06 -15.57
CA LEU A 87 11.59 -12.68 -15.53
C LEU A 87 10.68 -13.89 -15.76
N LEU A 88 9.50 -13.91 -15.13
CA LEU A 88 8.49 -14.98 -15.27
C LEU A 88 8.27 -15.43 -16.72
N HIS A 89 8.18 -14.51 -17.68
CA HIS A 89 7.94 -14.85 -19.08
C HIS A 89 9.05 -15.69 -19.74
N LYS A 90 10.29 -15.57 -19.26
CA LYS A 90 11.40 -16.42 -19.70
C LYS A 90 11.39 -17.78 -18.99
N CYS A 91 10.96 -17.80 -17.73
CA CYS A 91 10.88 -19.00 -16.92
C CYS A 91 9.66 -19.88 -17.22
N ASN A 92 8.64 -19.36 -17.94
CA ASN A 92 7.42 -20.10 -18.28
C ASN A 92 7.65 -21.41 -19.05
N LYS A 93 8.81 -21.59 -19.68
CA LYS A 93 9.16 -22.82 -20.42
C LYS A 93 9.97 -23.82 -19.59
N LEU A 94 10.30 -23.48 -18.33
CA LEU A 94 11.12 -24.34 -17.47
C LEU A 94 10.23 -25.37 -16.77
N GLU A 95 10.52 -26.65 -16.98
CA GLU A 95 9.85 -27.75 -16.29
C GLU A 95 9.98 -27.64 -14.76
N ALA A 96 11.12 -27.10 -14.29
CA ALA A 96 11.35 -26.84 -12.87
C ALA A 96 10.29 -25.89 -12.27
N LEU A 97 9.83 -24.89 -13.03
CA LEU A 97 8.80 -23.96 -12.58
C LEU A 97 7.43 -24.66 -12.47
N GLU A 98 7.04 -25.45 -13.47
CA GLU A 98 5.79 -26.22 -13.44
C GLU A 98 5.75 -27.19 -12.25
N ARG A 99 6.85 -27.90 -12.00
CA ARG A 99 6.99 -28.80 -10.86
C ARG A 99 6.87 -28.06 -9.53
N TYR A 100 7.51 -26.90 -9.39
CA TYR A 100 7.44 -26.07 -8.19
C TYR A 100 6.01 -25.62 -7.91
N LEU A 101 5.32 -25.09 -8.93
CA LEU A 101 3.92 -24.67 -8.83
C LEU A 101 3.00 -25.83 -8.42
N LYS A 102 3.22 -27.02 -9.00
CA LYS A 102 2.48 -28.25 -8.65
C LYS A 102 2.70 -28.68 -7.20
N ILE A 103 3.92 -28.57 -6.67
CA ILE A 103 4.22 -28.88 -5.25
C ILE A 103 3.49 -27.92 -4.32
N HIS A 104 3.39 -26.64 -4.70
CA HIS A 104 2.68 -25.63 -3.92
C HIS A 104 1.15 -25.65 -4.13
N GLY A 105 0.62 -26.49 -5.01
CA GLY A 105 -0.80 -26.54 -5.33
C GLY A 105 -1.32 -25.29 -6.05
N ILE A 106 -0.41 -24.53 -6.67
CA ILE A 106 -0.71 -23.26 -7.33
C ILE A 106 -0.73 -23.49 -8.84
N ASN A 107 -1.80 -23.05 -9.52
CA ASN A 107 -1.91 -23.16 -10.98
C ASN A 107 -1.42 -21.91 -11.70
N ASN A 108 -1.31 -20.79 -11.00
CA ASN A 108 -0.89 -19.51 -11.59
C ASN A 108 0.25 -18.89 -10.76
N PRO A 109 1.42 -18.61 -11.36
CA PRO A 109 2.55 -17.99 -10.66
C PRO A 109 2.22 -16.61 -10.06
N ARG A 110 1.13 -15.95 -10.48
CA ARG A 110 0.61 -14.72 -9.85
C ARG A 110 0.01 -14.93 -8.45
N GLN A 111 -0.24 -16.17 -8.05
CA GLN A 111 -0.76 -16.53 -6.72
C GLN A 111 0.36 -16.82 -5.72
N LEU A 112 1.63 -16.68 -6.13
CA LEU A 112 2.75 -16.75 -5.21
C LEU A 112 2.70 -15.53 -4.26
N PRO A 113 2.95 -15.73 -2.95
CA PRO A 113 2.92 -14.68 -1.95
C PRO A 113 4.04 -13.63 -2.11
#